data_AF-A0A1A8UR24-F1
#
_entry.id   AF-A0A1A8UR24-F1
#
_cell.length_a   1.000
_cell.length_b   1.000
_cell.length_c   1.000
_cell.angle_alpha   90.00
_cell.angle_beta   90.00
_cell.angle_gamma   90.00
#
_symmetry.space_group_name_H-M   'P 1'
#
loop_
_entity.id
_entity.type
_entity.pdbx_description
1 polymer ?
#
loop_
_entity_poly.entity_id
_entity_poly.type
_entity_poly.pdbx_seq_one_letter_code
_entity_poly.pdbx_strand_id
1 'polypeptide(L)'
;DLLENNHDSNTAIAKFFLRKPSYPDNDLCYLIPGKPESLTACGFNSTAKTFMVIHGWTLSGMFESWMPKLVSALHERKRMANIIVVDWLGSAQNHYVIAAQKTQAVGQ
;
A
#
# COMPACT_ATOMS: atom_id res chain seq x y z
N ASP A 1 -25.85 -19.08 5.48
CA ASP A 1 -25.91 -18.45 4.16
C ASP A 1 -26.20 -16.98 4.31
N LEU A 2 -25.39 -16.13 3.68
CA LEU A 2 -25.37 -14.66 3.65
C LEU A 2 -23.98 -14.12 4.04
N LEU A 3 -22.99 -14.39 3.18
CA LEU A 3 -21.97 -13.41 2.88
C LEU A 3 -22.15 -13.09 1.41
N GLU A 4 -22.81 -11.96 1.17
CA GLU A 4 -23.04 -11.40 -0.14
C GLU A 4 -21.69 -11.27 -0.87
N ASN A 5 -21.60 -12.01 -1.97
CA ASN A 5 -20.61 -11.81 -3.01
C ASN A 5 -20.83 -10.44 -3.67
N ASN A 6 -20.42 -9.36 -3.02
CA ASN A 6 -20.16 -8.09 -3.69
C ASN A 6 -18.76 -8.15 -4.29
N HIS A 7 -18.67 -8.91 -5.38
CA HIS A 7 -17.52 -8.85 -6.27
C HIS A 7 -17.66 -7.58 -7.12
N ASP A 8 -17.40 -6.42 -6.52
CA ASP A 8 -17.14 -5.20 -7.27
C ASP A 8 -15.89 -5.46 -8.12
N SER A 9 -16.14 -5.83 -9.37
CA SER A 9 -15.17 -6.17 -10.42
C SER A 9 -14.46 -4.92 -10.94
N ASN A 10 -13.86 -4.16 -10.03
CA ASN A 10 -12.77 -3.26 -10.32
C ASN A 10 -11.79 -3.33 -9.14
N THR A 11 -11.30 -4.55 -8.87
CA THR A 11 -10.25 -4.77 -7.88
C THR A 11 -9.04 -3.94 -8.31
N ALA A 12 -8.81 -2.83 -7.62
CA ALA A 12 -7.67 -1.95 -7.89
C ALA A 12 -6.39 -2.79 -7.94
N ILE A 13 -5.59 -2.61 -9.00
CA ILE A 13 -4.35 -3.37 -9.26
C ILE A 13 -3.37 -3.23 -8.11
N ALA A 14 -3.35 -2.04 -7.49
CA ALA A 14 -2.63 -1.76 -6.27
C ALA A 14 -3.50 -0.93 -5.31
N LYS A 15 -3.26 -1.09 -4.01
CA LYS A 15 -3.86 -0.29 -2.94
C LYS A 15 -2.78 0.57 -2.30
N PHE A 16 -3.15 1.74 -1.80
CA PHE A 16 -2.22 2.73 -1.27
C PHE A 16 -2.53 2.99 0.20
N PHE A 17 -1.66 2.56 1.10
CA PHE A 17 -1.88 2.70 2.53
C PHE A 17 -0.98 3.77 3.14
N LEU A 18 -1.55 4.82 3.71
CA LEU A 18 -0.80 5.83 4.45
C LEU A 18 -0.49 5.31 5.85
N ARG A 19 0.79 4.99 6.10
CA ARG A 19 1.27 4.43 7.36
C ARG A 19 1.44 5.51 8.43
N LYS A 20 1.05 5.17 9.67
CA LYS A 20 1.23 6.03 10.84
C LYS A 20 2.40 5.54 11.69
N PRO A 21 3.18 6.46 12.31
CA PRO A 21 4.30 6.07 13.19
C PRO A 21 3.90 5.18 14.36
N SER A 22 2.67 5.35 14.88
CA SER A 22 2.17 4.59 16.04
C SER A 22 1.84 3.13 15.71
N TYR A 23 1.58 2.81 14.44
CA TYR A 23 1.20 1.47 13.98
C TYR A 23 1.85 1.20 12.61
N PRO A 24 3.18 1.02 12.55
CA PRO A 24 3.90 0.86 11.29
C PRO A 24 3.45 -0.40 10.50
N ASP A 25 2.94 -1.40 11.20
CA ASP A 25 2.56 -2.71 10.65
C ASP A 25 1.11 -2.74 10.15
N ASN A 26 0.25 -1.78 10.54
CA ASN A 26 -1.17 -1.80 10.19
C ASN A 26 -1.53 -0.96 8.96
N ASP A 27 -2.41 -1.51 8.13
CA ASP A 27 -2.98 -0.87 6.93
C ASP A 27 -4.31 -0.17 7.24
N LEU A 28 -4.30 0.75 8.22
CA LEU A 28 -5.54 1.37 8.71
C LEU A 28 -6.07 2.49 7.82
N CYS A 29 -5.24 3.07 6.95
CA CYS A 29 -5.62 4.23 6.17
C CYS A 29 -5.40 4.06 4.68
N TYR A 30 -6.48 3.80 3.97
CA TYR A 30 -6.49 3.55 2.54
C TYR A 30 -6.74 4.84 1.74
N LEU A 31 -5.76 5.23 0.93
CA LEU A 31 -5.87 6.32 -0.04
C LEU A 31 -6.51 5.78 -1.31
N ILE A 32 -7.56 6.45 -1.78
CA ILE A 32 -8.33 6.03 -2.95
C ILE A 32 -8.03 6.99 -4.11
N PRO A 33 -7.38 6.53 -5.19
CA PRO A 33 -7.17 7.33 -6.39
C PRO A 33 -8.50 7.91 -6.92
N GLY A 34 -8.48 9.17 -7.32
CA GLY A 34 -9.68 9.89 -7.77
C GLY A 34 -10.62 10.38 -6.66
N LYS A 35 -10.32 10.11 -5.38
CA LYS A 35 -11.09 10.58 -4.20
C LYS A 35 -10.23 11.43 -3.27
N PRO A 36 -10.09 12.74 -3.51
CA PRO A 36 -9.26 13.64 -2.70
C PRO A 36 -9.61 13.64 -1.20
N GLU A 37 -10.87 13.40 -0.84
CA GLU A 37 -11.33 13.30 0.54
C GLU A 37 -10.63 12.19 1.33
N SER A 38 -10.14 11.13 0.66
CA SER A 38 -9.37 10.07 1.30
C SER A 38 -8.01 10.56 1.83
N LEU A 39 -7.38 11.54 1.16
CA LEU A 39 -6.14 12.16 1.63
C LEU A 39 -6.38 12.92 2.93
N THR A 40 -7.44 13.72 2.98
CA THR A 40 -7.81 14.49 4.17
C THR A 40 -8.20 13.57 5.32
N ALA A 41 -9.04 12.55 5.06
CA ALA A 41 -9.43 11.56 6.06
C ALA A 41 -8.23 10.82 6.66
N CYS A 42 -7.21 10.55 5.83
CA CYS A 42 -5.97 9.94 6.29
C CYS A 42 -4.98 10.91 6.93
N GLY A 43 -5.25 12.22 6.93
CA GLY A 43 -4.34 13.23 7.44
C GLY A 43 -3.03 13.29 6.65
N PHE A 44 -3.12 13.15 5.33
CA PHE A 44 -2.00 13.38 4.42
C PHE A 44 -1.53 14.83 4.53
N ASN A 45 -0.22 15.04 4.68
CA ASN A 45 0.36 16.38 4.77
C ASN A 45 0.89 16.83 3.41
N SER A 46 0.17 17.75 2.75
CA SER A 46 0.53 18.28 1.42
C SER A 46 1.82 19.10 1.39
N THR A 47 2.30 19.56 2.55
CA THR A 47 3.57 20.33 2.67
C THR A 47 4.78 19.45 2.94
N ALA A 48 4.56 18.18 3.33
CA ALA A 48 5.62 17.25 3.66
C ALA A 48 6.13 16.47 2.45
N LYS A 49 7.31 15.87 2.59
CA LYS A 49 7.81 14.88 1.62
C LYS A 49 6.99 13.60 1.70
N THR A 50 6.86 12.91 0.57
CA THR A 50 6.17 11.63 0.47
C THR A 50 7.15 10.55 0.02
N PHE A 51 7.17 9.43 0.73
CA PHE A 51 7.90 8.22 0.36
C PHE A 51 6.89 7.14 0.00
N MET A 52 7.06 6.54 -1.18
CA MET A 52 6.28 5.38 -1.60
C MET A 52 7.16 4.13 -1.45
N VAL A 53 6.69 3.20 -0.63
CA VAL A 53 7.34 1.90 -0.41
C VAL A 53 6.57 0.86 -1.21
N ILE A 54 7.23 0.28 -2.20
CA ILE A 54 6.64 -0.70 -3.11
C ILE A 54 7.35 -2.03 -2.87
N HIS A 55 6.61 -3.05 -2.43
CA HIS A 55 7.19 -4.38 -2.20
C HIS A 55 7.41 -5.15 -3.50
N GLY A 56 8.15 -6.26 -3.43
CA GLY A 56 8.41 -7.15 -4.56
C GLY A 56 7.47 -8.35 -4.64
N TRP A 57 7.92 -9.37 -5.39
CA TRP A 57 7.29 -10.69 -5.46
C TRP A 57 7.33 -11.41 -4.10
N THR A 58 6.28 -12.16 -3.77
CA THR A 58 6.21 -12.93 -2.51
C THR A 58 5.37 -14.18 -2.70
N LEU A 59 5.90 -15.33 -2.27
CA LEU A 59 5.14 -16.58 -2.30
C LEU A 59 4.02 -16.62 -1.24
N SER A 60 4.22 -15.91 -0.12
CA SER A 60 3.34 -15.99 1.04
C SER A 60 2.03 -15.19 0.89
N GLY A 61 1.96 -14.27 -0.08
CA GLY A 61 0.85 -13.33 -0.18
C GLY A 61 0.77 -12.35 0.99
N MET A 62 1.83 -12.22 1.79
CA MET A 62 1.93 -11.32 2.95
C MET A 62 3.12 -10.37 2.82
N PHE A 63 3.06 -9.25 3.55
CA PHE A 63 4.23 -8.37 3.70
C PHE A 63 5.36 -9.07 4.45
N GLU A 64 6.57 -8.87 3.96
CA GLU A 64 7.77 -9.37 4.61
C GLU A 64 8.16 -8.51 5.82
N SER A 65 8.91 -9.09 6.75
CA SER A 65 9.30 -8.44 8.02
C SER A 65 10.15 -7.17 7.87
N TRP A 66 10.69 -6.88 6.68
CA TRP A 66 11.43 -5.64 6.42
C TRP A 66 10.50 -4.42 6.28
N MET A 67 9.25 -4.62 5.86
CA MET A 67 8.30 -3.54 5.58
C MET A 67 8.09 -2.63 6.80
N PRO A 68 7.68 -3.15 7.97
CA PRO A 68 7.49 -2.30 9.15
C PRO A 68 8.79 -1.67 9.66
N LYS A 69 9.93 -2.36 9.50
CA LYS A 69 11.25 -1.83 9.87
C LYS A 69 11.62 -0.62 9.02
N LEU A 70 11.38 -0.68 7.72
CA LEU A 70 11.64 0.44 6.81
C LEU A 70 10.70 1.62 7.08
N VAL A 71 9.40 1.35 7.26
CA VAL A 71 8.40 2.39 7.60
C VAL A 71 8.80 3.11 8.88
N SER A 72 9.21 2.37 9.91
CA SER A 72 9.68 2.93 11.18
C SER A 72 10.93 3.80 11.00
N ALA A 73 11.95 3.28 10.30
CA ALA A 73 13.18 4.03 10.04
C ALA A 73 12.95 5.32 9.23
N LEU A 74 12.01 5.31 8.26
CA LEU A 74 11.65 6.50 7.49
C LEU A 74 10.96 7.54 8.37
N HIS A 75 10.05 7.13 9.25
CA HIS A 75 9.40 8.03 10.22
C HIS A 75 10.41 8.61 11.22
N GLU A 76 11.35 7.81 11.72
CA GLU A 76 12.42 8.28 12.60
C GLU A 76 13.30 9.34 11.92
N ARG A 77 13.67 9.09 10.66
CA ARG A 77 14.52 10.00 9.88
C ARG A 77 13.77 11.26 9.40
N LYS A 78 12.47 11.14 9.10
CA LYS A 78 11.61 12.20 8.56
C LYS A 78 10.22 12.16 9.21
N ARG A 79 10.15 12.64 10.45
CA ARG A 79 8.96 12.60 11.33
C ARG A 79 7.65 13.12 10.73
N MET A 80 7.72 14.05 9.78
CA MET A 80 6.53 14.66 9.17
C MET A 80 6.20 14.09 7.79
N ALA A 81 6.99 13.15 7.28
CA ALA A 81 6.79 12.62 5.93
C ALA A 81 5.56 11.72 5.83
N ASN A 82 4.94 11.73 4.66
CA ASN A 82 3.91 10.77 4.31
C ASN A 82 4.61 9.48 3.87
N ILE A 83 4.36 8.37 4.55
CA ILE A 83 4.87 7.05 4.14
C ILE A 83 3.70 6.26 3.57
N ILE A 84 3.70 6.02 2.26
CA ILE A 84 2.67 5.28 1.56
C ILE A 84 3.22 3.90 1.22
N VAL A 85 2.57 2.84 1.69
CA VAL A 85 2.85 1.47 1.26
C VAL A 85 1.94 1.13 0.08
N VAL A 86 2.52 0.66 -1.00
CA VAL A 86 1.80 0.21 -2.20
C VAL A 86 1.63 -1.31 -2.12
N ASP A 87 0.41 -1.74 -1.87
CA ASP A 87 0.02 -3.15 -1.80
C ASP A 87 -0.46 -3.62 -3.17
N TRP A 88 0.32 -4.52 -3.77
CA TRP A 88 -0.07 -5.26 -4.97
C TRP A 88 0.04 -6.78 -4.74
N LEU A 89 -0.09 -7.24 -3.49
CA LEU A 89 0.07 -8.65 -3.08
C LEU A 89 -0.77 -9.60 -3.92
N GLY A 90 -1.99 -9.20 -4.29
CA GLY A 90 -2.87 -9.99 -5.15
C GLY A 90 -2.24 -10.36 -6.50
N SER A 91 -1.40 -9.49 -7.06
CA SER A 91 -0.63 -9.76 -8.29
C SER A 91 0.75 -10.32 -7.99
N ALA A 92 1.40 -9.86 -6.91
CA ALA A 92 2.76 -10.21 -6.53
C ALA A 92 2.95 -11.67 -6.13
N GLN A 93 1.88 -12.37 -5.72
CA GLN A 93 1.92 -13.78 -5.33
C GLN A 93 1.72 -14.76 -6.49
N ASN A 94 1.47 -14.27 -7.71
CA ASN A 94 1.39 -15.14 -8.88
C ASN A 94 2.76 -15.74 -9.22
N HIS A 95 2.76 -16.73 -10.13
CA HIS A 95 4.00 -17.20 -10.74
C HIS A 95 4.86 -16.03 -11.21
N TYR A 96 6.17 -16.10 -10.95
CA TYR A 96 7.10 -14.98 -11.11
C TYR A 96 6.97 -14.25 -12.45
N VAL A 97 6.85 -14.99 -13.57
CA VAL A 97 6.68 -14.40 -14.92
C VAL A 97 5.39 -13.56 -15.02
N ILE A 98 4.29 -14.04 -14.43
CA ILE A 98 3.02 -13.33 -14.40
C ILE A 98 3.15 -12.09 -13.51
N ALA A 99 3.72 -12.22 -12.31
CA ALA A 99 3.93 -11.11 -11.39
C ALA A 99 4.81 -10.01 -12.01
N ALA A 100 5.89 -10.40 -12.71
CA ALA A 100 6.76 -9.49 -13.43
C ALA A 100 6.02 -8.70 -14.52
N GLN A 101 5.15 -9.36 -15.30
CA GLN A 101 4.32 -8.69 -16.30
C GLN A 101 3.33 -7.70 -15.68
N LYS A 102 2.81 -7.97 -14.48
CA LYS A 102 1.88 -7.08 -13.78
C LYS A 102 2.52 -5.78 -13.27
N THR A 103 3.85 -5.70 -13.20
CA THR A 103 4.55 -4.47 -12.76
C THR A 103 4.22 -3.26 -13.63
N GLN A 104 3.98 -3.46 -14.93
CA GLN A 104 3.54 -2.38 -15.83
C GLN A 104 2.22 -1.77 -15.37
N ALA A 105 1.26 -2.61 -15.00
CA ALA A 105 -0.07 -2.18 -14.55
C ALA A 105 -0.04 -1.58 -13.14
N VAL A 106 0.86 -2.06 -12.27
CA VAL A 106 1.09 -1.50 -10.92
C VAL A 106 1.76 -0.12 -10.99
N GLY A 107 2.57 0.14 -12.03
CA GLY A 107 3.28 1.40 -12.21
C GLY A 107 2.51 2.51 -12.92
N GLN A 108 1.32 2.24 -13.47
CA GLN A 108 0.42 3.21 -14.10
C GLN A 108 -0.40 3.98 -13.05
#